data_AF-A0A528INH5-F1
#
_entry.id   AF-A0A528INH5-F1
#
_cell.length_a   1.000
_cell.length_b   1.000
_cell.length_c   1.000
_cell.angle_alpha   90.00
_cell.angle_beta   90.00
_cell.angle_gamma   90.00
#
_symmetry.space_group_name_H-M   'P 1'
#
loop_
_entity.id
_entity.type
_entity.pdbx_description
1 polymer ?
#
loop_
_entity_poly.entity_id
_entity_poly.type
_entity_poly.pdbx_seq_one_letter_code
_entity_poly.pdbx_strand_id
1 'polypeptide(L)' 'LENVRTVGYEVLVNRPKTAAYRAPSAPMAAFAVESAIDELAKEIGMDPVEFRIRNAAQEGTRSSYGPVYGPIG' A
#
# COMPACT_ATOMS: atom_id res chain seq x y z
N LEU A 1 -3.33 9.30 -6.02
CA LEU A 1 -2.79 8.42 -7.08
C LEU A 1 -3.62 8.61 -8.33
N GLU A 2 -3.00 9.09 -9.41
CA GLU A 2 -3.70 9.31 -10.69
C GLU A 2 -4.06 7.97 -11.37
N ASN A 3 -3.12 7.02 -11.35
CA ASN A 3 -3.27 5.72 -11.97
C ASN A 3 -3.14 4.62 -10.90
N VAL A 4 -4.26 3.99 -10.55
CA VAL A 4 -4.28 2.88 -9.58
C VAL A 4 -5.43 1.94 -9.91
N ARG A 5 -5.18 0.63 -9.86
CA ARG A 5 -6.19 -0.41 -10.00
C ARG A 5 -5.91 -1.52 -8.99
N THR A 6 -6.88 -1.82 -8.15
CA THR A 6 -6.79 -2.90 -7.17
C THR A 6 -7.82 -3.97 -7.49
N VAL A 7 -7.40 -5.23 -7.54
CA VAL A 7 -8.28 -6.40 -7.70
C VAL A 7 -7.91 -7.39 -6.59
N GLY A 8 -8.92 -7.93 -5.91
CA GLY A 8 -8.73 -8.93 -4.86
C GLY A 8 -9.60 -10.15 -5.13
N TYR A 9 -9.06 -11.33 -4.85
CA TYR A 9 -9.77 -12.60 -4.92
C TYR A 9 -9.65 -13.32 -3.58
N GLU A 10 -10.75 -13.91 -3.12
CA GLU A 10 -10.73 -14.85 -2.01
C GLU A 10 -10.77 -16.27 -2.59
N VAL A 11 -9.71 -17.04 -2.35
CA VAL A 11 -9.59 -18.40 -2.87
C VAL A 11 -9.88 -19.38 -1.73
N LEU A 12 -10.95 -20.14 -1.88
CA LEU A 12 -11.31 -21.19 -0.93
C LEU A 12 -10.42 -22.41 -1.15
N VAL A 13 -9.89 -22.93 -0.04
CA VAL A 13 -9.04 -24.14 -0.01
C VAL A 13 -9.38 -24.97 1.22
N ASN A 14 -9.00 -26.24 1.25
CA ASN A 14 -9.30 -27.18 2.34
C ASN A 14 -8.43 -26.97 3.60
N ARG A 15 -8.34 -25.73 4.09
CA ARG A 15 -7.66 -25.38 5.35
C ARG A 15 -8.64 -24.76 6.34
N PRO A 16 -8.31 -24.68 7.64
CA PRO A 16 -9.14 -23.98 8.62
C PRO A 16 -9.48 -22.55 8.17
N LYS A 17 -10.73 -22.14 8.43
CA LYS A 17 -11.25 -20.83 8.04
C LYS A 17 -10.38 -19.70 8.59
N THR A 18 -10.06 -18.72 7.73
CA THR A 18 -9.41 -17.49 8.15
C THR A 18 -10.35 -16.59 8.93
N ALA A 19 -9.81 -15.91 9.94
CA ALA A 19 -10.52 -14.89 10.71
C ALA A 19 -9.79 -13.55 10.60
N ALA A 20 -10.51 -12.47 10.90
CA ALA A 20 -9.91 -11.15 11.04
C ALA A 20 -8.85 -11.18 12.14
N TYR A 21 -7.65 -10.69 11.84
CA TYR A 21 -6.57 -10.51 12.79
C TYR A 21 -5.93 -9.14 12.57
N ARG A 22 -5.56 -8.48 13.69
CA ARG A 22 -4.97 -7.12 13.81
C ARG A 22 -4.74 -6.39 12.48
N ALA A 23 -5.61 -5.42 12.18
CA ALA A 23 -5.67 -4.68 10.92
C ALA A 23 -5.88 -5.62 9.71
N PRO A 24 -7.11 -6.14 9.52
CA PRO A 24 -7.38 -7.16 8.51
C PRO A 24 -6.88 -6.75 7.12
N SER A 25 -6.09 -7.62 6.49
CA SER A 25 -5.46 -7.44 5.17
C SER A 25 -4.40 -6.35 5.06
N ALA A 26 -4.34 -5.38 5.98
CA ALA A 26 -3.42 -4.25 5.89
C ALA A 26 -1.93 -4.66 5.93
N PRO A 27 -1.45 -5.55 6.82
CA PRO A 27 -0.05 -5.96 6.83
C PRO A 27 0.39 -6.64 5.52
N MET A 28 -0.47 -7.47 4.93
CA MET A 28 -0.17 -8.17 3.67
C MET A 28 -0.12 -7.19 2.49
N ALA A 29 -1.09 -6.26 2.43
CA ALA A 29 -1.11 -5.22 1.40
C ALA A 29 0.07 -4.25 1.53
N ALA A 30 0.37 -3.80 2.75
CA ALA A 30 1.52 -2.94 3.03
C ALA A 30 2.82 -3.63 2.64
N PHE A 31 3.03 -4.90 3.03
CA PHE A 31 4.22 -5.65 2.63
C PHE A 31 4.40 -5.70 1.11
N ALA A 32 3.33 -6.00 0.36
CA ALA A 32 3.40 -6.05 -1.10
C ALA A 32 3.76 -4.69 -1.73
N VAL A 33 3.11 -3.61 -1.29
CA VAL A 33 3.37 -2.25 -1.80
C VAL A 33 4.77 -1.77 -1.41
N GLU A 34 5.17 -1.95 -0.16
CA GLU A 34 6.48 -1.52 0.35
C GLU A 34 7.64 -2.27 -0.30
N SER A 35 7.45 -3.55 -0.64
CA SER A 35 8.43 -4.32 -1.40
C SER A 35 8.62 -3.74 -2.80
N ALA A 36 7.52 -3.42 -3.49
CA ALA A 36 7.59 -2.78 -4.81
C ALA A 36 8.24 -1.39 -4.76
N ILE A 37 7.93 -0.59 -3.74
CA ILE A 37 8.57 0.72 -3.51
C ILE A 37 10.08 0.57 -3.33
N ASP A 38 10.51 -0.43 -2.54
CA ASP A 38 11.93 -0.69 -2.28
C ASP A 38 12.67 -1.18 -3.53
N GLU A 39 12.07 -2.07 -4.31
CA GLU A 39 12.61 -2.53 -5.60
C GLU A 39 12.77 -1.37 -6.59
N LEU A 40 11.76 -0.52 -6.72
CA LEU A 40 11.81 0.66 -7.60
C LEU A 40 12.89 1.66 -7.17
N ALA A 41 13.01 1.93 -5.86
CA ALA A 41 14.05 2.83 -5.35
C ALA A 41 15.46 2.32 -5.71
N LYS A 42 15.69 1.01 -5.57
CA LYS A 42 16.97 0.37 -5.95
C LYS A 42 17.23 0.45 -7.45
N GLU A 43 16.22 0.20 -8.28
CA GLU A 43 16.37 0.20 -9.74
C GLU A 43 16.77 1.58 -10.30
N ILE A 44 16.25 2.65 -9.70
CA ILE A 44 16.60 4.03 -10.09
C ILE A 44 17.82 4.59 -9.32
N GLY A 45 18.40 3.82 -8.41
CA GLY A 45 19.56 4.24 -7.60
C GLY A 45 19.26 5.33 -6.56
N MET A 46 18.04 5.39 -6.03
CA MET A 46 17.63 6.36 -5.00
C MET A 46 17.61 5.71 -3.62
N ASP A 47 17.91 6.50 -2.59
CA ASP A 47 17.72 6.05 -1.20
C ASP A 47 16.24 5.65 -0.96
N PRO A 48 15.95 4.45 -0.42
CA PRO A 48 14.58 4.00 -0.25
C PRO A 48 13.75 4.84 0.73
N VAL A 49 14.38 5.55 1.67
CA VAL A 49 13.68 6.45 2.60
C VAL A 49 13.35 7.76 1.89
N GLU A 50 14.30 8.35 1.16
CA GLU A 50 14.02 9.54 0.34
C GLU A 50 12.94 9.28 -0.70
N PHE A 51 12.97 8.13 -1.37
CA PHE A 51 11.94 7.76 -2.35
C PHE A 51 10.55 7.69 -1.70
N ARG A 52 10.44 7.15 -0.47
CA ARG A 52 9.18 7.14 0.28
C ARG A 52 8.71 8.54 0.67
N ILE A 53 9.60 9.37 1.19
CA ILE A 53 9.27 10.75 1.59
C ILE A 53 8.77 11.54 0.37
N ARG A 54 9.43 11.39 -0.78
CA ARG A 54 9.05 12.05 -2.03
C ARG A 54 7.66 11.64 -2.53
N ASN A 55 7.25 10.39 -2.27
CA ASN A 55 5.96 9.83 -2.69
C ASN A 55 4.92 9.75 -1.56
N ALA A 56 5.24 10.25 -0.37
CA ALA A 56 4.35 10.19 0.79
C ALA A 56 3.08 10.98 0.53
N ALA A 57 1.96 10.49 1.05
CA ALA A 57 0.71 11.22 1.01
C ALA A 57 0.84 12.51 1.85
N GLN A 58 0.32 13.60 1.31
CA GLN A 58 0.24 14.90 1.98
C GLN A 58 -1.23 15.30 2.12
N GLU A 59 -1.50 16.31 2.94
CA GLU A 59 -2.82 16.94 2.98
C GLU A 59 -3.29 17.29 1.56
N GLY A 60 -4.56 17.01 1.26
CA GLY A 60 -5.13 17.16 -0.08
C GLY A 60 -4.87 15.97 -1.03
N THR A 61 -4.10 14.95 -0.61
CA THR A 61 -3.91 13.75 -1.43
C THR A 61 -5.19 12.95 -1.54
N ARG A 62 -5.62 12.67 -2.77
CA ARG A 62 -6.74 11.75 -3.04
C ARG A 62 -6.29 10.29 -2.87
N SER A 63 -6.91 9.60 -1.91
CA SER A 63 -6.70 8.18 -1.66
C SER A 63 -7.18 7.32 -2.84
N SER A 64 -6.62 6.11 -2.96
CA SER A 64 -6.99 5.16 -4.01
C SER A 64 -8.45 4.69 -3.93
N TYR A 65 -9.08 4.81 -2.75
CA TYR A 65 -10.46 4.38 -2.50
C TYR A 65 -11.46 5.55 -2.43
N GLY A 66 -11.04 6.77 -2.75
CA GLY A 66 -11.94 7.90 -3.00
C GLY A 66 -11.68 9.16 -2.16
N PRO A 67 -11.71 9.09 -0.82
CA PRO A 67 -11.55 10.25 0.06
C PRO A 67 -10.28 11.05 -0.21
N VAL A 68 -10.37 12.36 -0.01
CA VAL A 68 -9.22 13.27 0.02
C VAL A 68 -8.78 13.39 1.47
N TYR A 69 -7.50 13.19 1.73
CA TYR A 69 -6.96 13.35 3.07
C TYR A 69 -6.99 14.81 3.51
N GLY A 70 -7.45 15.05 4.74
CA GLY A 70 -7.29 16.34 5.42
C GLY A 70 -5.88 16.49 5.99
N PRO A 71 -5.71 17.17 7.14
CA PRO A 71 -4.41 17.27 7.80
C PRO A 71 -3.80 15.88 8.07
N ILE A 72 -2.57 15.67 7.59
CA ILE A 72 -1.76 14.45 7.82
C ILE A 72 -0.63 14.82 8.76
N GLY A 73 -0.47 14.05 9.84
CA GLY A 73 0.55 14.24 10.88
C GLY A 73 1.12 12.93 11.36
#